data_AF-A0A954QC15-F1
#
_entry.id   AF-A0A954QC15-F1
#
_cell.length_a   1.000
_cell.length_b   1.000
_cell.length_c   1.000
_cell.angle_alpha   90.00
_cell.angle_beta   90.00
_cell.angle_gamma   90.00
#
_symmetry.space_group_name_H-M   'P 1'
#
loop_
_entity.id
_entity.type
_entity.pdbx_description
1 polymer ?
#
loop_
_entity_poly.entity_id
_entity_poly.type
_entity_poly.pdbx_seq_one_letter_code
_entity_poly.pdbx_strand_id
1 'polypeptide(L)'
;MPFQQTQFGRLLFEAGWLPTGDELSVEQSDDLLPAILEVWQSCDPKTLSATSRSRATNVQLWLAEQISNGAQLTAVGTTADSKQHWLGSRLIWWPLGQPNGSQIGITSSRLGRRLDTQADWFTVFRAACSKINRDDDVLLTAVNTTPDRFVDRAAELFGVRVVSMRCSQKRESIVAWLKRIRKMVSTTRGSVFPAYLSPESTTGSVAAEHPDADLPTRDRAVVALADRLLVFHLRRNGHLDKLVRARLSNPNFPAGTVFIALGEGLVKRDLADDLLDQGAVGWVVLNTLRPKLSVAREGTHMKPAAIVKLPPNDKWEWLTHCTRAQADAWPDQERHEYIDELLLASAATDHSAFAALRRIIDNQRLVASSRMIRGDTRVVCFTAVPLSELPQLRSFRSHLARWDFEPYGICIRREWLESRDCLPVRYGDDSLWASLDLQDRPYFQVQTSTCRQSGRTIDWSVEREWRHVGDVELEELPANAGLVFVPTREEAEQLVTISRWPVTVLDG
;
A
#
# COMPACT_ATOMS: atom_id res chain seq x y z
N MET A 1 -5.28 -0.91 -44.80
CA MET A 1 -5.02 -1.36 -43.41
C MET A 1 -4.32 -2.74 -43.35
N PRO A 2 -3.06 -2.92 -43.84
CA PRO A 2 -2.25 -4.12 -43.53
C PRO A 2 -1.00 -3.84 -42.66
N PHE A 3 -0.65 -2.57 -42.41
CA PHE A 3 0.68 -2.16 -41.90
C PHE A 3 0.94 -2.42 -40.40
N GLN A 4 -0.10 -2.44 -39.55
CA GLN A 4 0.06 -2.67 -38.10
C GLN A 4 -0.09 -4.16 -37.72
N GLN A 5 -0.87 -4.93 -38.48
CA GLN A 5 -0.98 -6.40 -38.31
C GLN A 5 0.36 -7.09 -38.66
N THR A 6 1.08 -6.58 -39.65
CA THR A 6 2.45 -7.03 -39.98
C THR A 6 3.47 -6.73 -38.87
N GLN A 7 3.28 -5.67 -38.07
CA GLN A 7 4.24 -5.27 -37.03
C GLN A 7 4.32 -6.28 -35.88
N PHE A 8 3.18 -6.69 -35.32
CA PHE A 8 3.16 -7.68 -34.25
C PHE A 8 3.47 -9.09 -34.76
N GLY A 9 3.14 -9.43 -36.01
CA GLY A 9 3.48 -10.72 -36.63
C GLY A 9 4.99 -11.01 -36.54
N ARG A 10 5.83 -10.05 -36.94
CA ARG A 10 7.29 -10.19 -36.82
C ARG A 10 7.76 -10.38 -35.37
N LEU A 11 7.22 -9.61 -34.42
CA LEU A 11 7.59 -9.69 -33.01
C LEU A 11 7.18 -11.04 -32.39
N LEU A 12 5.99 -11.54 -32.76
CA LEU A 12 5.50 -12.86 -32.37
C LEU A 12 6.39 -13.97 -32.94
N PHE A 13 6.80 -13.88 -34.21
CA PHE A 13 7.76 -14.79 -34.83
C PHE A 13 9.12 -14.79 -34.11
N GLU A 14 9.71 -13.62 -33.85
CA GLU A 14 10.99 -13.49 -33.13
C GLU A 14 10.92 -14.03 -31.69
N ALA A 15 9.75 -13.93 -31.05
CA ALA A 15 9.47 -14.54 -29.76
C ALA A 15 9.17 -16.06 -29.84
N GLY A 16 9.01 -16.60 -31.05
CA GLY A 16 8.64 -17.98 -31.35
C GLY A 16 7.22 -18.33 -30.93
N TRP A 17 6.32 -17.36 -31.02
CA TRP A 17 4.88 -17.55 -30.98
C TRP A 17 4.33 -17.93 -32.35
N LEU A 18 5.05 -17.62 -33.44
CA LEU A 18 4.69 -18.02 -34.81
C LEU A 18 5.77 -18.88 -35.47
N PRO A 19 5.40 -19.75 -36.43
CA PRO A 19 6.32 -20.59 -37.19
C PRO A 19 7.10 -19.83 -38.28
N THR A 20 6.48 -18.81 -38.88
CA THR A 20 7.05 -17.96 -39.95
C THR A 20 6.78 -16.48 -39.64
N GLY A 21 7.51 -15.58 -40.32
CA GLY A 21 7.38 -14.13 -40.15
C GLY A 21 6.23 -13.50 -40.95
N ASP A 22 5.57 -14.28 -41.82
CA ASP A 22 4.54 -13.77 -42.73
C ASP A 22 3.13 -13.80 -42.10
N GLU A 23 2.30 -12.91 -42.63
CA GLU A 23 1.13 -12.25 -42.04
C GLU A 23 0.16 -13.14 -41.24
N LEU A 24 -0.03 -12.77 -39.97
CA LEU A 24 -1.21 -13.14 -39.19
C LEU A 24 -2.38 -12.32 -39.76
N SER A 25 -3.20 -12.94 -40.61
CA SER A 25 -4.46 -12.34 -41.08
C SER A 25 -5.44 -12.33 -39.91
N VAL A 26 -5.30 -11.34 -39.03
CA VAL A 26 -6.23 -11.12 -37.93
C VAL A 26 -7.46 -10.46 -38.53
N GLU A 27 -8.39 -11.24 -39.06
CA GLU A 27 -9.75 -10.74 -39.27
C GLU A 27 -10.34 -10.39 -37.91
N GLN A 28 -10.43 -9.09 -37.58
CA GLN A 28 -11.26 -8.46 -36.53
C GLN A 28 -11.42 -9.18 -35.16
N SER A 29 -10.57 -10.14 -34.82
CA SER A 29 -10.64 -10.86 -33.56
C SER A 29 -9.91 -10.06 -32.50
N ASP A 30 -10.61 -9.77 -31.40
CA ASP A 30 -10.02 -9.13 -30.22
C ASP A 30 -8.92 -10.02 -29.59
N ASP A 31 -9.00 -11.35 -29.76
CA ASP A 31 -8.03 -12.32 -29.26
C ASP A 31 -7.18 -12.94 -30.39
N LEU A 32 -5.86 -12.89 -30.23
CA LEU A 32 -4.86 -13.39 -31.17
C LEU A 32 -4.53 -14.87 -30.98
N LEU A 33 -4.85 -15.48 -29.84
CA LEU A 33 -4.42 -16.87 -29.56
C LEU A 33 -5.00 -17.91 -30.54
N PRO A 34 -6.31 -17.90 -30.87
CA PRO A 34 -6.86 -18.88 -31.81
C PRO A 34 -6.21 -18.80 -33.18
N ALA A 35 -5.99 -17.59 -33.69
CA ALA A 35 -5.33 -17.36 -34.96
C ALA A 35 -3.86 -17.81 -34.94
N ILE A 36 -3.12 -17.58 -33.84
CA ILE A 36 -1.76 -18.10 -33.68
C ILE A 36 -1.75 -19.64 -33.70
N LEU A 37 -2.70 -20.29 -33.02
CA LEU A 37 -2.81 -21.75 -33.01
C LEU A 37 -3.13 -22.31 -34.41
N GLU A 38 -4.04 -21.67 -35.14
CA GLU A 38 -4.41 -22.06 -36.50
C GLU A 38 -3.20 -22.00 -37.46
N VAL A 39 -2.39 -20.94 -37.38
CA VAL A 39 -1.15 -20.83 -38.17
C VAL A 39 -0.18 -21.97 -37.85
N TRP A 40 -0.07 -22.39 -36.59
CA TRP A 40 0.73 -23.57 -36.24
C TRP A 40 0.15 -24.87 -36.78
N GLN A 41 -1.18 -25.02 -36.80
CA GLN A 41 -1.85 -26.23 -37.28
C GLN A 41 -1.81 -26.36 -38.81
N SER A 42 -1.78 -25.25 -39.54
CA SER A 42 -1.70 -25.23 -41.01
C SER A 42 -0.28 -25.37 -41.56
N CYS A 43 0.76 -25.27 -40.72
CA CYS A 43 2.15 -25.46 -41.14
C CYS A 43 2.47 -26.91 -41.50
N ASP A 44 2.96 -27.15 -42.72
CA ASP A 44 3.46 -28.47 -43.13
C ASP A 44 4.69 -28.88 -42.28
N PRO A 45 4.63 -29.97 -41.49
CA PRO A 45 5.76 -30.43 -40.68
C PRO A 45 7.02 -30.74 -41.50
N LYS A 46 6.89 -30.95 -42.82
CA LYS A 46 8.02 -31.22 -43.72
C LYS A 46 8.86 -29.97 -44.03
N THR A 47 8.30 -28.77 -43.88
CA THR A 47 9.03 -27.52 -44.12
C THR A 47 9.82 -27.05 -42.89
N LEU A 48 9.63 -27.71 -41.73
CA LEU A 48 10.27 -27.40 -40.46
C LEU A 48 11.48 -28.30 -40.18
N SER A 49 12.56 -27.70 -39.65
CA SER A 49 13.70 -28.46 -39.11
C SER A 49 13.27 -29.38 -37.96
N ALA A 50 14.04 -30.42 -37.63
CA ALA A 50 13.73 -31.33 -36.53
C ALA A 50 13.57 -30.60 -35.16
N THR A 51 14.43 -29.62 -34.88
CA THR A 51 14.34 -28.77 -33.68
C THR A 51 13.11 -27.87 -33.72
N SER A 52 12.77 -27.33 -34.90
CA SER A 52 11.57 -26.52 -35.11
C SER A 52 10.29 -27.34 -34.92
N ARG A 53 10.27 -28.62 -35.31
CA ARG A 53 9.13 -29.54 -35.11
C ARG A 53 8.85 -29.80 -33.63
N SER A 54 9.87 -30.14 -32.84
CA SER A 54 9.68 -30.35 -31.39
C SER A 54 9.20 -29.07 -30.70
N ARG A 55 9.76 -27.91 -31.10
CA ARG A 55 9.30 -26.60 -30.62
C ARG A 55 7.84 -26.31 -31.02
N ALA A 56 7.45 -26.65 -32.25
CA ALA A 56 6.09 -26.48 -32.77
C ALA A 56 5.08 -27.26 -31.91
N THR A 57 5.35 -28.53 -31.64
CA THR A 57 4.49 -29.38 -30.80
C THR A 57 4.34 -28.79 -29.40
N ASN A 58 5.44 -28.36 -28.78
CA ASN A 58 5.38 -27.76 -27.43
C ASN A 58 4.60 -26.43 -27.41
N VAL A 59 4.75 -25.59 -28.45
CA VAL A 59 4.00 -24.33 -28.56
C VAL A 59 2.52 -24.59 -28.78
N GLN A 60 2.16 -25.53 -29.66
CA GLN A 60 0.77 -25.92 -29.94
C GLN A 60 0.07 -26.46 -28.69
N LEU A 61 0.71 -27.40 -27.98
CA LEU A 61 0.16 -27.95 -26.74
C LEU A 61 -0.05 -26.87 -25.69
N TRP A 62 0.94 -25.99 -25.51
CA TRP A 62 0.83 -24.88 -24.58
C TRP A 62 -0.28 -23.89 -24.99
N LEU A 63 -0.39 -23.50 -26.26
CA LEU A 63 -1.45 -22.62 -26.74
C LEU A 63 -2.83 -23.23 -26.54
N ALA A 64 -3.00 -24.50 -26.90
CA ALA A 64 -4.26 -25.22 -26.71
C ALA A 64 -4.66 -25.28 -25.22
N GLU A 65 -3.70 -25.55 -24.34
CA GLU A 65 -3.90 -25.51 -22.89
C GLU A 65 -4.32 -24.10 -22.43
N GLN A 66 -3.61 -23.05 -22.83
CA GLN A 66 -3.94 -21.68 -22.45
C GLN A 66 -5.34 -21.27 -22.94
N ILE A 67 -5.69 -21.57 -24.19
CA ILE A 67 -7.03 -21.28 -24.75
C ILE A 67 -8.11 -22.06 -23.98
N SER A 68 -7.88 -23.33 -23.65
CA SER A 68 -8.82 -24.12 -22.85
C SER A 68 -9.01 -23.57 -21.43
N ASN A 69 -7.99 -22.93 -20.88
CA ASN A 69 -8.04 -22.23 -19.60
C ASN A 69 -8.64 -20.82 -19.71
N GLY A 70 -9.10 -20.42 -20.91
CA GLY A 70 -9.72 -19.13 -21.18
C GLY A 70 -8.74 -17.97 -21.39
N ALA A 71 -7.44 -18.23 -21.52
CA ALA A 71 -6.46 -17.18 -21.72
C ALA A 71 -6.68 -16.45 -23.05
N GLN A 72 -6.32 -15.17 -23.09
CA GLN A 72 -6.43 -14.32 -24.28
C GLN A 72 -5.19 -13.45 -24.45
N LEU A 73 -4.84 -13.14 -25.70
CA LEU A 73 -3.80 -12.18 -26.06
C LEU A 73 -4.42 -11.14 -26.99
N THR A 74 -4.66 -9.94 -26.47
CA THR A 74 -5.34 -8.88 -27.23
C THR A 74 -4.34 -7.81 -27.67
N ALA A 75 -4.60 -7.17 -28.80
CA ALA A 75 -3.82 -6.02 -29.27
C ALA A 75 -4.55 -4.72 -28.98
N VAL A 76 -3.85 -3.75 -28.40
CA VAL A 76 -4.37 -2.40 -28.17
C VAL A 76 -4.19 -1.58 -29.44
N GLY A 77 -5.29 -1.10 -30.03
CA GLY A 77 -5.25 -0.17 -31.14
C GLY A 77 -5.16 -0.79 -32.54
N THR A 78 -5.84 -1.90 -32.80
CA THR A 78 -5.93 -2.51 -34.14
C THR A 78 -6.97 -1.84 -35.06
N THR A 79 -7.83 -0.98 -34.51
CA THR A 79 -8.77 -0.11 -35.26
C THR A 79 -8.62 1.34 -34.78
N ALA A 80 -9.43 2.28 -35.27
CA ALA A 80 -9.50 3.68 -34.82
C ALA A 80 -10.00 3.80 -33.36
N ASP A 81 -9.34 3.06 -32.48
CA ASP A 81 -9.63 2.90 -31.08
C ASP A 81 -8.98 4.06 -30.34
N SER A 82 -9.80 4.77 -29.59
CA SER A 82 -9.40 5.88 -28.74
C SER A 82 -8.26 5.48 -27.82
N LYS A 83 -8.18 4.21 -27.43
CA LYS A 83 -7.16 3.66 -26.53
C LYS A 83 -5.75 3.67 -27.12
N GLN A 84 -5.59 3.59 -28.45
CA GLN A 84 -4.28 3.64 -29.10
C GLN A 84 -3.56 4.97 -28.86
N HIS A 85 -4.30 6.08 -28.86
CA HIS A 85 -3.75 7.39 -28.53
C HIS A 85 -3.16 7.43 -27.12
N TRP A 86 -3.71 6.64 -26.19
CA TRP A 86 -3.32 6.64 -24.79
C TRP A 86 -2.25 5.63 -24.44
N LEU A 87 -2.20 4.50 -25.13
CA LEU A 87 -1.30 3.40 -24.78
C LEU A 87 -0.26 3.13 -25.85
N GLY A 88 -0.40 3.67 -27.05
CA GLY A 88 0.38 3.27 -28.21
C GLY A 88 0.07 1.84 -28.64
N SER A 89 0.83 1.32 -29.60
CA SER A 89 0.69 -0.06 -30.06
C SER A 89 1.27 -1.03 -29.04
N ARG A 90 0.41 -1.73 -28.31
CA ARG A 90 0.77 -2.70 -27.25
C ARG A 90 -0.05 -3.98 -27.35
N LEU A 91 0.40 -5.02 -26.66
CA LEU A 91 -0.33 -6.26 -26.42
C LEU A 91 -0.75 -6.33 -24.95
N ILE A 92 -1.91 -6.94 -24.69
CA ILE A 92 -2.36 -7.30 -23.35
C ILE A 92 -2.50 -8.82 -23.27
N TRP A 93 -1.82 -9.41 -22.29
CA TRP A 93 -1.97 -10.81 -21.95
C TRP A 93 -2.93 -10.98 -20.78
N TRP A 94 -3.99 -11.76 -21.01
CA TRP A 94 -5.04 -12.12 -20.06
C TRP A 94 -4.95 -13.62 -19.77
N PRO A 95 -4.14 -14.06 -18.80
CA PRO A 95 -3.95 -15.49 -18.56
C PRO A 95 -5.21 -16.26 -18.12
N LEU A 96 -6.20 -15.56 -17.58
CA LEU A 96 -7.47 -16.13 -17.11
C LEU A 96 -8.66 -15.62 -17.94
N GLY A 97 -8.36 -15.07 -19.13
CA GLY A 97 -9.33 -14.35 -19.95
C GLY A 97 -9.63 -12.95 -19.46
N GLN A 98 -10.17 -12.14 -20.35
CA GLN A 98 -10.72 -10.85 -20.00
C GLN A 98 -12.07 -11.06 -19.30
N PRO A 99 -12.26 -10.56 -18.06
CA PRO A 99 -13.53 -10.71 -17.39
C PRO A 99 -14.61 -9.89 -18.11
N ASN A 100 -15.81 -10.48 -18.24
CA ASN A 100 -16.97 -9.81 -18.83
C ASN A 100 -17.44 -8.64 -17.97
N GLY A 101 -18.00 -7.62 -18.61
CA GLY A 101 -18.60 -6.46 -17.94
C GLY A 101 -17.86 -5.15 -18.19
N SER A 102 -18.43 -4.05 -17.71
CA SER A 102 -17.84 -2.72 -17.80
C SER A 102 -16.65 -2.56 -16.85
N GLN A 103 -15.56 -2.01 -17.36
CA GLN A 103 -14.34 -1.75 -16.61
C GLN A 103 -14.45 -0.43 -15.85
N ILE A 104 -14.47 -0.50 -14.52
CA ILE A 104 -14.55 0.64 -13.61
C ILE A 104 -13.17 0.94 -13.08
N GLY A 105 -12.48 1.89 -13.70
CA GLY A 105 -11.15 2.33 -13.29
C GLY A 105 -11.18 3.06 -11.96
N ILE A 106 -10.36 2.66 -10.99
CA ILE A 106 -10.12 3.46 -9.78
C ILE A 106 -8.75 4.09 -9.88
N THR A 107 -8.70 5.41 -9.70
CA THR A 107 -7.44 6.13 -9.61
C THR A 107 -7.40 7.11 -8.43
N SER A 108 -6.19 7.29 -7.90
CA SER A 108 -5.95 8.19 -6.78
C SER A 108 -4.48 8.57 -6.73
N SER A 109 -4.24 9.86 -6.49
CA SER A 109 -2.92 10.36 -6.12
C SER A 109 -2.43 9.65 -4.86
N ARG A 110 -1.10 9.58 -4.71
CA ARG A 110 -0.46 8.86 -3.58
C ARG A 110 -0.99 9.39 -2.25
N LEU A 111 -1.48 8.47 -1.42
CA LEU A 111 -1.77 8.75 -0.01
C LEU A 111 -0.47 8.95 0.78
N GLY A 112 -0.57 9.70 1.88
CA GLY A 112 0.50 9.82 2.86
C GLY A 112 0.83 8.49 3.54
N ARG A 113 1.82 8.52 4.44
CA ARG A 113 2.20 7.33 5.22
C ARG A 113 1.13 6.94 6.25
N ARG A 114 0.45 7.92 6.84
CA ARG A 114 -0.65 7.73 7.80
C ARG A 114 -1.94 7.40 7.05
N LEU A 115 -2.23 6.12 6.88
CA LEU A 115 -3.46 5.68 6.19
C LEU A 115 -4.69 5.83 7.08
N ASP A 116 -4.54 5.67 8.39
CA ASP A 116 -5.56 5.88 9.41
C ASP A 116 -6.20 7.28 9.34
N THR A 117 -5.45 8.29 8.89
CA THR A 117 -5.97 9.67 8.73
C THR A 117 -6.71 9.90 7.42
N GLN A 118 -6.77 8.91 6.53
CA GLN A 118 -7.39 9.00 5.20
C GLN A 118 -8.82 8.45 5.18
N ALA A 119 -9.58 8.68 6.27
CA ALA A 119 -10.92 8.11 6.46
C ALA A 119 -11.91 8.43 5.32
N ASP A 120 -11.84 9.64 4.76
CA ASP A 120 -12.69 10.04 3.63
C ASP A 120 -12.37 9.22 2.38
N TRP A 121 -11.08 8.96 2.12
CA TRP A 121 -10.64 8.12 1.01
C TRP A 121 -11.19 6.70 1.12
N PHE A 122 -11.09 6.09 2.30
CA PHE A 122 -11.62 4.74 2.54
C PHE A 122 -13.16 4.70 2.51
N THR A 123 -13.82 5.77 2.92
CA THR A 123 -15.27 5.90 2.82
C THR A 123 -15.73 5.88 1.36
N VAL A 124 -15.06 6.65 0.50
CA VAL A 124 -15.32 6.65 -0.94
C VAL A 124 -14.94 5.31 -1.57
N PHE A 125 -13.79 4.74 -1.21
CA PHE A 125 -13.36 3.43 -1.72
C PHE A 125 -14.38 2.34 -1.41
N ARG A 126 -14.82 2.24 -0.14
CA ARG A 126 -15.89 1.32 0.27
C ARG A 126 -17.17 1.56 -0.50
N ALA A 127 -17.60 2.81 -0.63
CA ALA A 127 -18.81 3.16 -1.38
C ALA A 127 -18.70 2.78 -2.87
N ALA A 128 -17.53 2.89 -3.49
CA ALA A 128 -17.30 2.42 -4.85
C ALA A 128 -17.46 0.90 -4.92
N CYS A 129 -16.79 0.15 -4.04
CA CYS A 129 -16.88 -1.31 -4.00
C CYS A 129 -18.31 -1.79 -3.75
N SER A 130 -19.09 -1.11 -2.90
CA SER A 130 -20.48 -1.49 -2.60
C SER A 130 -21.49 -1.14 -3.69
N LYS A 131 -21.19 -0.16 -4.57
CA LYS A 131 -22.12 0.29 -5.63
C LYS A 131 -21.90 -0.36 -6.98
N ILE A 132 -20.79 -1.06 -7.14
CA ILE A 132 -20.46 -1.78 -8.37
C ILE A 132 -21.39 -2.98 -8.52
N ASN A 133 -21.96 -3.14 -9.72
CA ASN A 133 -22.77 -4.31 -10.02
C ASN A 133 -21.84 -5.52 -10.16
N ARG A 134 -21.97 -6.50 -9.26
CA ARG A 134 -21.03 -7.64 -9.19
C ARG A 134 -21.04 -8.50 -10.45
N ASP A 135 -22.19 -8.56 -11.14
CA ASP A 135 -22.39 -9.39 -12.31
C ASP A 135 -21.94 -8.67 -13.59
N ASP A 136 -22.08 -7.35 -13.65
CA ASP A 136 -21.88 -6.56 -14.87
C ASP A 136 -20.67 -5.62 -14.84
N ASP A 137 -20.08 -5.36 -13.69
CA ASP A 137 -18.95 -4.45 -13.53
C ASP A 137 -17.70 -5.18 -13.00
N VAL A 138 -16.53 -4.69 -13.42
CA VAL A 138 -15.23 -5.16 -12.96
C VAL A 138 -14.37 -3.97 -12.58
N LEU A 139 -13.78 -4.00 -11.39
CA LEU A 139 -12.85 -2.97 -10.95
C LEU A 139 -11.54 -3.07 -11.74
N LEU A 140 -11.05 -1.94 -12.26
CA LEU A 140 -9.77 -1.86 -12.95
C LEU A 140 -8.79 -1.02 -12.14
N THR A 141 -7.64 -1.60 -11.81
CA THR A 141 -6.50 -0.91 -11.20
C THR A 141 -5.21 -1.36 -11.89
N ALA A 142 -4.08 -0.75 -11.52
CA ALA A 142 -2.76 -1.17 -11.98
C ALA A 142 -1.78 -1.31 -10.82
N VAL A 143 -0.83 -2.23 -10.96
CA VAL A 143 0.17 -2.51 -9.93
C VAL A 143 1.02 -1.27 -9.63
N ASN A 144 1.29 -1.02 -8.34
CA ASN A 144 1.96 0.17 -7.81
C ASN A 144 1.18 1.49 -7.95
N THR A 145 -0.12 1.44 -8.24
CA THR A 145 -1.01 2.58 -8.03
C THR A 145 -1.46 2.64 -6.56
N THR A 146 -2.12 3.74 -6.17
CA THR A 146 -2.61 3.88 -4.80
C THR A 146 -3.65 2.82 -4.42
N PRO A 147 -4.67 2.53 -5.26
CA PRO A 147 -5.69 1.52 -4.94
C PRO A 147 -5.17 0.08 -4.90
N ASP A 148 -4.14 -0.25 -5.68
CA ASP A 148 -3.56 -1.60 -5.82
C ASP A 148 -3.31 -2.32 -4.48
N ARG A 149 -2.86 -1.58 -3.46
CA ARG A 149 -2.55 -2.16 -2.15
C ARG A 149 -3.78 -2.65 -1.37
N PHE A 150 -4.99 -2.32 -1.82
CA PHE A 150 -6.25 -2.61 -1.13
C PHE A 150 -7.16 -3.55 -1.93
N VAL A 151 -6.91 -3.74 -3.23
CA VAL A 151 -7.89 -4.42 -4.10
C VAL A 151 -8.03 -5.90 -3.81
N ASP A 152 -6.98 -6.59 -3.35
CA ASP A 152 -7.08 -8.01 -2.99
C ASP A 152 -8.05 -8.19 -1.81
N ARG A 153 -7.89 -7.38 -0.76
CA ARG A 153 -8.82 -7.40 0.39
C ARG A 153 -10.20 -6.90 0.02
N ALA A 154 -10.30 -5.90 -0.85
CA ALA A 154 -11.58 -5.40 -1.33
C ALA A 154 -12.35 -6.46 -2.12
N ALA A 155 -11.67 -7.21 -2.98
CA ALA A 155 -12.25 -8.31 -3.76
C ALA A 155 -12.85 -9.38 -2.83
N GLU A 156 -12.13 -9.73 -1.76
CA GLU A 156 -12.57 -10.70 -0.77
C GLU A 156 -13.74 -10.18 0.09
N LEU A 157 -13.59 -9.00 0.69
CA LEU A 157 -14.57 -8.44 1.63
C LEU A 157 -15.87 -8.00 0.95
N PHE A 158 -15.79 -7.43 -0.25
CA PHE A 158 -16.95 -6.88 -0.96
C PHE A 158 -17.48 -7.79 -2.06
N GLY A 159 -16.81 -8.91 -2.35
CA GLY A 159 -17.19 -9.83 -3.42
C GLY A 159 -17.11 -9.20 -4.81
N VAL A 160 -16.16 -8.30 -5.04
CA VAL A 160 -15.99 -7.59 -6.31
C VAL A 160 -14.92 -8.25 -7.17
N ARG A 161 -15.16 -8.30 -8.48
CA ARG A 161 -14.17 -8.75 -9.47
C ARG A 161 -13.19 -7.61 -9.76
N VAL A 162 -11.91 -7.91 -9.82
CA VAL A 162 -10.84 -6.91 -10.02
C VAL A 162 -9.90 -7.34 -11.14
N VAL A 163 -9.67 -6.48 -12.12
CA VAL A 163 -8.52 -6.55 -13.02
C VAL A 163 -7.36 -5.77 -12.41
N SER A 164 -6.24 -6.45 -12.17
CA SER A 164 -4.98 -5.83 -11.73
C SER A 164 -3.98 -5.81 -12.88
N MET A 165 -3.82 -4.62 -13.49
CA MET A 165 -2.97 -4.41 -14.65
C MET A 165 -1.48 -4.28 -14.28
N ARG A 166 -0.64 -5.11 -14.88
CA ARG A 166 0.81 -5.18 -14.69
C ARG A 166 1.51 -4.65 -15.94
N CYS A 167 2.00 -3.42 -15.87
CA CYS A 167 2.76 -2.83 -16.97
C CYS A 167 4.20 -3.35 -16.99
N SER A 168 4.73 -3.59 -18.19
CA SER A 168 6.13 -3.98 -18.38
C SER A 168 7.11 -2.95 -17.81
N GLN A 169 8.35 -3.39 -17.54
CA GLN A 169 9.42 -2.49 -17.16
C GLN A 169 9.89 -1.67 -18.38
N LYS A 170 10.35 -0.43 -18.15
CA LYS A 170 10.72 0.53 -19.21
C LYS A 170 11.79 0.04 -20.21
N ARG A 171 12.60 -0.96 -19.87
CA ARG A 171 13.72 -1.46 -20.69
C ARG A 171 13.49 -2.83 -21.30
N GLU A 172 12.33 -3.44 -21.07
CA GLU A 172 12.00 -4.75 -21.63
C GLU A 172 11.55 -4.58 -23.09
N SER A 173 12.05 -5.41 -24.01
CA SER A 173 11.52 -5.47 -25.38
C SER A 173 10.27 -6.34 -25.44
N ILE A 174 9.39 -6.13 -26.43
CA ILE A 174 8.19 -6.96 -26.61
C ILE A 174 8.57 -8.43 -26.77
N VAL A 175 9.64 -8.75 -27.52
CA VAL A 175 10.12 -10.13 -27.68
C VAL A 175 10.53 -10.76 -26.35
N ALA A 176 11.24 -10.01 -25.49
CA ALA A 176 11.60 -10.48 -24.15
C ALA A 176 10.36 -10.68 -23.26
N TRP A 177 9.41 -9.74 -23.32
CA TRP A 177 8.14 -9.80 -22.60
C TRP A 177 7.29 -11.02 -23.02
N LEU A 178 7.15 -11.28 -24.32
CA LEU A 178 6.46 -12.44 -24.89
C LEU A 178 7.11 -13.76 -24.48
N LYS A 179 8.44 -13.82 -24.45
CA LYS A 179 9.18 -15.01 -23.95
C LYS A 179 8.97 -15.22 -22.45
N ARG A 180 8.85 -14.15 -21.66
CA ARG A 180 8.59 -14.21 -20.21
C ARG A 180 7.18 -14.72 -19.92
N ILE A 181 6.17 -14.26 -20.67
CA ILE A 181 4.78 -14.71 -20.48
C ILE A 181 4.62 -16.21 -20.69
N ARG A 182 5.29 -16.80 -21.68
CA ARG A 182 5.26 -18.25 -21.91
C ARG A 182 5.79 -19.08 -20.74
N LYS A 183 6.60 -18.49 -19.86
CA LYS A 183 7.15 -19.13 -18.66
C LYS A 183 6.30 -18.84 -17.41
N MET A 184 5.27 -18.04 -17.55
CA MET A 184 4.47 -17.57 -16.43
C MET A 184 3.40 -18.61 -16.10
N VAL A 185 3.45 -19.13 -14.87
CA VAL A 185 2.33 -19.89 -14.31
C VAL A 185 1.37 -18.87 -13.72
N SER A 186 0.15 -18.83 -14.22
CA SER A 186 -0.87 -17.94 -13.69
C SER A 186 -1.70 -18.70 -12.66
N THR A 187 -1.69 -18.19 -11.43
CA THR A 187 -2.57 -18.67 -10.37
C THR A 187 -3.64 -17.64 -10.12
N THR A 188 -4.89 -18.09 -10.12
CA THR A 188 -6.02 -17.27 -9.68
C THR A 188 -5.89 -17.01 -8.19
N ARG A 189 -5.99 -15.74 -7.78
CA ARG A 189 -6.15 -15.35 -6.38
C ARG A 189 -7.58 -14.85 -6.18
N GLY A 190 -8.52 -15.77 -5.97
CA GLY A 190 -9.93 -15.42 -5.78
C GLY A 190 -10.51 -14.62 -6.95
N SER A 191 -11.14 -13.49 -6.67
CA SER A 191 -11.80 -12.62 -7.65
C SER A 191 -10.87 -11.60 -8.35
N VAL A 192 -9.54 -11.80 -8.28
CA VAL A 192 -8.54 -10.91 -8.89
C VAL A 192 -7.95 -11.54 -10.15
N PHE A 193 -8.20 -10.88 -11.27
CA PHE A 193 -7.77 -11.24 -12.62
C PHE A 193 -6.50 -10.44 -12.97
N PRO A 194 -5.31 -11.06 -13.03
CA PRO A 194 -4.12 -10.36 -13.47
C PRO A 194 -4.17 -10.12 -14.98
N ALA A 195 -3.78 -8.92 -15.42
CA ALA A 195 -3.57 -8.61 -16.83
C ALA A 195 -2.17 -8.03 -17.01
N TYR A 196 -1.51 -8.29 -18.13
CA TYR A 196 -0.15 -7.81 -18.37
C TYR A 196 -0.10 -6.98 -19.63
N LEU A 197 0.39 -5.75 -19.52
CA LEU A 197 0.56 -4.83 -20.65
C LEU A 197 2.01 -4.88 -21.14
N SER A 198 2.19 -5.08 -22.44
CA SER A 198 3.51 -5.13 -23.07
C SER A 198 4.22 -3.77 -23.08
N PRO A 199 5.54 -3.74 -23.33
CA PRO A 199 6.22 -2.54 -23.78
C PRO A 199 5.58 -2.01 -25.08
N GLU A 200 5.84 -0.75 -25.41
CA GLU A 200 5.37 -0.15 -26.67
C GLU A 200 6.16 -0.69 -27.85
N SER A 201 5.48 -0.90 -28.98
CA SER A 201 6.14 -1.31 -30.21
C SER A 201 6.70 -0.09 -30.95
N THR A 202 8.01 0.17 -30.84
CA THR A 202 8.69 1.33 -31.45
C THR A 202 9.10 1.13 -32.91
N THR A 203 8.77 0.01 -33.53
CA THR A 203 9.21 -0.33 -34.90
C THR A 203 8.32 0.32 -35.96
N GLY A 204 8.72 1.49 -36.47
CA GLY A 204 8.29 1.96 -37.79
C GLY A 204 7.05 2.86 -37.82
N SER A 205 7.10 4.00 -37.15
CA SER A 205 6.52 5.29 -37.58
C SER A 205 6.99 6.31 -36.55
N VAL A 206 7.11 7.57 -36.95
CA VAL A 206 7.40 8.72 -36.06
C VAL A 206 6.72 8.45 -34.73
N ALA A 207 7.50 8.40 -33.64
CA ALA A 207 6.91 8.33 -32.30
C ALA A 207 5.86 9.42 -32.29
N ALA A 208 4.57 9.03 -32.36
CA ALA A 208 3.52 10.01 -32.22
C ALA A 208 3.84 10.61 -30.86
N GLU A 209 4.24 11.88 -30.84
CA GLU A 209 4.52 12.57 -29.61
C GLU A 209 3.20 12.59 -28.86
N HIS A 210 2.95 11.52 -28.11
CA HIS A 210 1.80 11.43 -27.25
C HIS A 210 2.05 12.52 -26.22
N PRO A 211 1.19 13.54 -26.09
CA PRO A 211 1.41 14.65 -25.17
C PRO A 211 1.63 14.16 -23.72
N ASP A 212 1.20 12.92 -23.44
CA ASP A 212 1.31 12.21 -22.16
C ASP A 212 2.33 11.06 -22.15
N ALA A 213 3.25 10.97 -23.13
CA ALA A 213 4.26 9.90 -23.20
C ALA A 213 5.11 9.78 -21.92
N ASP A 214 5.39 10.92 -21.29
CA ASP A 214 6.17 11.02 -20.05
C ASP A 214 5.40 10.60 -18.79
N LEU A 215 4.07 10.45 -18.89
CA LEU A 215 3.23 10.06 -17.77
C LEU A 215 3.31 8.54 -17.52
N PRO A 216 3.13 8.08 -16.26
CA PRO A 216 3.30 6.67 -15.92
C PRO A 216 2.34 5.77 -16.71
N THR A 217 2.88 4.78 -17.41
CA THR A 217 2.10 3.82 -18.21
C THR A 217 0.99 3.13 -17.42
N ARG A 218 1.22 2.84 -16.14
CA ARG A 218 0.20 2.24 -15.26
C ARG A 218 -1.03 3.13 -15.06
N ASP A 219 -0.81 4.44 -14.93
CA ASP A 219 -1.89 5.40 -14.71
C ASP A 219 -2.64 5.61 -16.03
N ARG A 220 -1.89 5.72 -17.14
CA ARG A 220 -2.46 5.75 -18.51
C ARG A 220 -3.31 4.51 -18.80
N ALA A 221 -2.87 3.31 -18.40
CA ALA A 221 -3.61 2.07 -18.63
C ALA A 221 -4.96 2.05 -17.92
N VAL A 222 -5.01 2.44 -16.63
CA VAL A 222 -6.28 2.54 -15.90
C VAL A 222 -7.19 3.59 -16.53
N VAL A 223 -6.63 4.76 -16.87
CA VAL A 223 -7.40 5.86 -17.46
C VAL A 223 -7.87 5.53 -18.88
N ALA A 224 -7.14 4.75 -19.67
CA ALA A 224 -7.51 4.46 -21.06
C ALA A 224 -8.50 3.30 -21.18
N LEU A 225 -8.29 2.24 -20.40
CA LEU A 225 -9.04 0.99 -20.54
C LEU A 225 -10.39 1.03 -19.80
N ALA A 226 -10.56 1.94 -18.85
CA ALA A 226 -11.80 2.07 -18.11
C ALA A 226 -12.95 2.66 -18.95
N ASP A 227 -14.13 2.04 -18.85
CA ASP A 227 -15.38 2.59 -19.38
C ASP A 227 -15.85 3.75 -18.50
N ARG A 228 -15.72 3.60 -17.18
CA ARG A 228 -15.97 4.66 -16.18
C ARG A 228 -14.76 4.81 -15.27
N LEU A 229 -14.37 6.04 -14.97
CA LEU A 229 -13.22 6.35 -14.14
C LEU A 229 -13.67 7.02 -12.84
N LEU A 230 -13.30 6.44 -11.70
CA LEU A 230 -13.51 7.00 -10.38
C LEU A 230 -12.20 7.57 -9.84
N VAL A 231 -12.20 8.86 -9.52
CA VAL A 231 -11.03 9.62 -9.05
C VAL A 231 -11.26 10.04 -7.59
N PHE A 232 -10.52 9.45 -6.65
CA PHE A 232 -10.77 9.68 -5.22
C PHE A 232 -10.00 10.87 -4.65
N HIS A 233 -8.71 10.97 -4.97
CA HIS A 233 -7.86 12.05 -4.52
C HIS A 233 -6.98 12.53 -5.66
N LEU A 234 -6.89 13.84 -5.82
CA LEU A 234 -6.16 14.48 -6.92
C LEU A 234 -5.33 15.66 -6.39
N ARG A 235 -4.10 15.75 -6.85
CA ARG A 235 -3.22 16.91 -6.59
C ARG A 235 -3.13 17.74 -7.86
N ARG A 236 -3.34 19.06 -7.73
CA ARG A 236 -3.22 20.00 -8.84
C ARG A 236 -1.84 19.89 -9.50
N ASN A 237 -1.82 19.88 -10.82
CA ASN A 237 -0.63 19.71 -11.68
C ASN A 237 0.10 18.37 -11.50
N GLY A 238 -0.50 17.39 -10.81
CA GLY A 238 0.04 16.03 -10.71
C GLY A 238 -0.14 15.23 -12.01
N HIS A 239 0.52 14.07 -12.12
CA HIS A 239 0.39 13.21 -13.31
C HIS A 239 -1.06 12.78 -13.56
N LEU A 240 -1.79 12.42 -12.51
CA LEU A 240 -3.20 12.03 -12.64
C LEU A 240 -4.10 13.20 -13.02
N ASP A 241 -3.81 14.43 -12.57
CA ASP A 241 -4.59 15.62 -12.95
C ASP A 241 -4.48 15.86 -14.46
N LYS A 242 -3.26 15.77 -15.01
CA LYS A 242 -3.02 15.83 -16.45
C LYS A 242 -3.80 14.75 -17.22
N LEU A 243 -3.72 13.49 -16.79
CA LEU A 243 -4.42 12.38 -17.44
C LEU A 243 -5.96 12.52 -17.37
N VAL A 244 -6.49 12.97 -16.24
CA VAL A 244 -7.93 13.17 -16.07
C VAL A 244 -8.43 14.27 -17.01
N ARG A 245 -7.73 15.40 -17.08
CA ARG A 245 -8.07 16.51 -18.00
C ARG A 245 -7.94 16.11 -19.46
N ALA A 246 -6.90 15.35 -19.80
CA ALA A 246 -6.74 14.80 -21.14
C ALA A 246 -7.89 13.85 -21.50
N ARG A 247 -8.42 13.06 -20.55
CA ARG A 247 -9.57 12.17 -20.79
C ARG A 247 -10.85 12.97 -21.00
N LEU A 248 -11.10 13.97 -20.16
CA LEU A 248 -12.28 14.85 -20.27
C LEU A 248 -12.29 15.63 -21.58
N SER A 249 -11.12 16.04 -22.09
CA SER A 249 -10.99 16.79 -23.33
C SER A 249 -11.04 15.91 -24.60
N ASN A 250 -11.01 14.58 -24.46
CA ASN A 250 -10.93 13.66 -25.58
C ASN A 250 -12.34 13.24 -26.02
N PRO A 251 -12.77 13.57 -27.25
CA PRO A 251 -14.14 13.34 -27.72
C PRO A 251 -14.50 11.85 -27.85
N ASN A 252 -13.51 10.96 -27.84
CA ASN A 252 -13.77 9.54 -27.91
C ASN A 252 -14.20 8.92 -26.56
N PHE A 253 -14.10 9.67 -25.46
CA PHE A 253 -14.71 9.25 -24.20
C PHE A 253 -16.05 9.97 -24.02
N PRO A 254 -17.14 9.24 -23.76
CA PRO A 254 -18.42 9.87 -23.47
C PRO A 254 -18.32 10.79 -22.25
N ALA A 255 -19.03 11.92 -22.32
CA ALA A 255 -19.22 12.79 -21.18
C ALA A 255 -19.90 12.02 -20.03
N GLY A 256 -19.64 12.42 -18.79
CA GLY A 256 -20.24 11.75 -17.62
C GLY A 256 -19.58 10.42 -17.23
N THR A 257 -18.46 10.03 -17.86
CA THR A 257 -17.75 8.79 -17.53
C THR A 257 -16.65 8.96 -16.48
N VAL A 258 -16.33 10.20 -16.10
CA VAL A 258 -15.32 10.52 -15.07
C VAL A 258 -16.02 11.07 -13.84
N PHE A 259 -15.91 10.34 -12.73
CA PHE A 259 -16.48 10.70 -11.43
C PHE A 259 -15.37 11.15 -10.49
N ILE A 260 -15.53 12.33 -9.90
CA ILE A 260 -14.56 12.89 -8.95
C ILE A 260 -15.16 12.93 -7.54
N ALA A 261 -14.45 12.37 -6.57
CA ALA A 261 -14.91 12.37 -5.18
C ALA A 261 -14.65 13.73 -4.53
N LEU A 262 -15.71 14.39 -4.05
CA LEU A 262 -15.64 15.74 -3.50
C LEU A 262 -15.45 15.69 -1.98
N GLY A 263 -14.48 16.44 -1.45
CA GLY A 263 -14.24 16.58 -0.01
C GLY A 263 -12.85 17.12 0.33
N GLU A 264 -12.65 17.56 1.58
CA GLU A 264 -11.38 18.16 2.02
C GLU A 264 -10.19 17.18 1.92
N GLY A 265 -10.41 15.91 2.26
CA GLY A 265 -9.43 14.82 2.12
C GLY A 265 -9.37 14.16 0.74
N LEU A 266 -10.18 14.63 -0.22
CA LEU A 266 -10.43 14.00 -1.52
C LEU A 266 -9.97 14.93 -2.67
N VAL A 267 -10.86 15.29 -3.59
CA VAL A 267 -10.62 16.37 -4.55
C VAL A 267 -11.12 17.68 -3.94
N LYS A 268 -10.18 18.62 -3.76
CA LYS A 268 -10.47 19.96 -3.24
C LYS A 268 -11.38 20.73 -4.17
N ARG A 269 -12.22 21.60 -3.60
CA ARG A 269 -13.26 22.35 -4.33
C ARG A 269 -12.72 23.15 -5.51
N ASP A 270 -11.61 23.87 -5.32
CA ASP A 270 -10.99 24.68 -6.37
C ASP A 270 -10.59 23.85 -7.61
N LEU A 271 -10.05 22.65 -7.39
CA LEU A 271 -9.70 21.73 -8.46
C LEU A 271 -10.93 20.99 -9.01
N ALA A 272 -11.91 20.69 -8.16
CA ALA A 272 -13.13 20.03 -8.57
C ALA A 272 -13.96 20.90 -9.52
N ASP A 273 -14.15 22.18 -9.19
CA ASP A 273 -14.92 23.12 -10.01
C ASP A 273 -14.35 23.18 -11.45
N ASP A 274 -13.03 23.30 -11.60
CA ASP A 274 -12.33 23.24 -12.90
C ASP A 274 -12.63 21.96 -13.71
N LEU A 275 -12.82 20.81 -13.04
CA LEU A 275 -13.05 19.51 -13.67
C LEU A 275 -14.53 19.28 -13.98
N LEU A 276 -15.43 19.78 -13.13
CA LEU A 276 -16.87 19.76 -13.36
C LEU A 276 -17.23 20.59 -14.60
N ASP A 277 -16.60 21.76 -14.78
CA ASP A 277 -16.75 22.60 -15.97
C ASP A 277 -16.28 21.89 -17.26
N GLN A 278 -15.41 20.89 -17.14
CA GLN A 278 -14.93 20.04 -18.25
C GLN A 278 -15.76 18.76 -18.43
N GLY A 279 -16.90 18.63 -17.74
CA GLY A 279 -17.83 17.50 -17.90
C GLY A 279 -17.57 16.31 -16.97
N ALA A 280 -16.76 16.47 -15.92
CA ALA A 280 -16.68 15.50 -14.84
C ALA A 280 -17.97 15.50 -14.01
N VAL A 281 -18.25 14.37 -13.35
CA VAL A 281 -19.41 14.21 -12.46
C VAL A 281 -18.93 14.26 -11.02
N GLY A 282 -19.48 15.20 -10.25
CA GLY A 282 -19.22 15.31 -8.83
C GLY A 282 -19.85 14.15 -8.07
N TRP A 283 -19.04 13.46 -7.26
CA TRP A 283 -19.50 12.38 -6.41
C TRP A 283 -19.31 12.74 -4.93
N VAL A 284 -20.42 12.86 -4.22
CA VAL A 284 -20.46 13.06 -2.77
C VAL A 284 -20.93 11.78 -2.11
N VAL A 285 -20.17 11.28 -1.13
CA VAL A 285 -20.62 10.21 -0.25
C VAL A 285 -21.14 10.85 1.03
N LEU A 286 -22.46 10.86 1.19
CA LEU A 286 -23.09 11.29 2.44
C LEU A 286 -22.74 10.24 3.50
N ASN A 287 -21.87 10.63 4.44
CA ASN A 287 -21.46 9.75 5.51
C ASN A 287 -22.59 9.64 6.54
N THR A 288 -23.56 8.76 6.29
CA THR A 288 -24.56 8.40 7.28
C THR A 288 -23.87 7.55 8.34
N LEU A 289 -23.60 8.17 9.49
CA LEU A 289 -23.13 7.54 10.73
C LEU A 289 -21.64 7.16 10.70
N ARG A 290 -20.79 8.05 11.24
CA ARG A 290 -19.75 7.56 12.14
C ARG A 290 -20.48 7.11 13.40
N PRO A 291 -20.50 5.82 13.75
CA PRO A 291 -20.85 5.47 15.12
C PRO A 291 -19.85 6.23 15.98
N LYS A 292 -20.32 7.11 16.85
CA LYS A 292 -19.48 7.55 17.97
C LYS A 292 -19.05 6.26 18.65
N LEU A 293 -17.75 5.97 18.68
CA LEU A 293 -17.23 4.86 19.44
C LEU A 293 -17.61 5.07 20.91
N SER A 294 -18.67 4.40 21.34
CA SER A 294 -18.83 3.97 22.71
C SER A 294 -19.08 2.47 22.68
N VAL A 295 -18.12 1.71 22.13
CA VAL A 295 -18.04 0.29 22.49
C VAL A 295 -17.31 0.27 23.81
N ALA A 296 -18.05 0.59 24.88
CA ALA A 296 -17.72 0.08 26.19
C ALA A 296 -17.83 -1.44 26.05
N ARG A 297 -16.70 -2.11 25.86
CA ARG A 297 -16.65 -3.53 26.21
C ARG A 297 -17.03 -3.61 27.68
N GLU A 298 -17.95 -4.51 28.02
CA GLU A 298 -18.24 -4.91 29.40
C GLU A 298 -16.97 -5.54 29.98
N GLY A 299 -16.02 -4.68 30.36
CA GLY A 299 -14.88 -5.02 31.17
C GLY A 299 -15.37 -5.22 32.59
N THR A 300 -14.90 -6.30 33.20
CA THR A 300 -14.97 -6.58 34.64
C THR A 300 -14.95 -5.29 35.46
N HIS A 301 -15.85 -5.16 36.42
CA HIS A 301 -15.94 -4.04 37.38
C HIS A 301 -14.62 -3.86 38.15
N MET A 302 -13.61 -3.27 37.51
CA MET A 302 -12.41 -2.77 38.17
C MET A 302 -12.75 -1.43 38.81
N LYS A 303 -12.23 -1.20 40.02
CA LYS A 303 -12.29 0.13 40.62
C LYS A 303 -11.55 1.10 39.69
N PRO A 304 -12.17 2.24 39.32
CA PRO A 304 -11.51 3.23 38.48
C PRO A 304 -10.17 3.63 39.08
N ALA A 305 -9.15 3.79 38.24
CA ALA A 305 -7.89 4.36 38.68
C ALA A 305 -8.07 5.82 39.13
N ALA A 306 -7.14 6.34 39.93
CA ALA A 306 -7.14 7.74 40.31
C ALA A 306 -6.34 8.59 39.32
N ILE A 307 -6.81 9.80 39.06
CA ILE A 307 -5.96 10.85 38.48
C ILE A 307 -5.08 11.40 39.61
N VAL A 308 -3.76 11.28 39.46
CA VAL A 308 -2.76 11.69 40.47
C VAL A 308 -1.87 12.80 39.93
N LYS A 309 -1.20 13.50 40.85
CA LYS A 309 -0.18 14.48 40.47
C LYS A 309 1.09 13.76 40.02
N LEU A 310 1.81 14.41 39.11
CA LEU A 310 3.12 13.95 38.65
C LEU A 310 4.08 13.78 39.85
N PRO A 311 4.80 12.65 39.97
CA PRO A 311 5.83 12.48 40.97
C PRO A 311 6.96 13.53 40.83
N PRO A 312 7.56 13.99 41.93
CA PRO A 312 8.66 14.96 41.89
C PRO A 312 9.95 14.33 41.30
N ASN A 313 10.84 15.18 40.76
CA ASN A 313 12.06 14.76 40.06
C ASN A 313 13.21 14.29 40.98
N ASP A 314 13.18 14.71 42.24
CA ASP A 314 14.29 14.59 43.21
C ASP A 314 14.69 13.14 43.49
N LYS A 315 13.83 12.16 43.19
CA LYS A 315 14.15 10.73 43.09
C LYS A 315 13.34 10.04 41.99
N TRP A 316 13.70 10.25 40.73
CA TRP A 316 13.05 9.56 39.60
C TRP A 316 13.40 8.05 39.57
N GLU A 317 12.59 7.26 40.27
CA GLU A 317 12.69 5.80 40.42
C GLU A 317 11.92 5.03 39.34
N TRP A 318 11.57 5.71 38.24
CA TRP A 318 10.76 5.17 37.16
C TRP A 318 11.58 5.04 35.87
N LEU A 319 11.20 4.08 35.04
CA LEU A 319 11.60 3.98 33.65
C LEU A 319 10.36 4.24 32.78
N THR A 320 10.50 5.13 31.80
CA THR A 320 9.39 5.63 30.99
C THR A 320 9.39 5.01 29.62
N HIS A 321 8.26 4.42 29.21
CA HIS A 321 8.00 4.03 27.84
C HIS A 321 7.01 5.01 27.20
N CYS A 322 7.47 5.80 26.24
CA CYS A 322 6.59 6.68 25.46
C CYS A 322 5.93 5.89 24.32
N THR A 323 4.62 5.99 24.22
CA THR A 323 3.85 5.44 23.11
C THR A 323 3.82 6.43 21.97
N ARG A 324 3.62 5.93 20.75
CA ARG A 324 3.60 6.77 19.56
C ARG A 324 2.56 6.28 18.58
N ALA A 325 2.14 7.19 17.72
CA ALA A 325 1.25 6.83 16.63
C ALA A 325 1.94 5.85 15.67
N GLN A 326 1.16 4.90 15.16
CA GLN A 326 1.61 3.93 14.16
C GLN A 326 1.09 4.36 12.79
N ALA A 327 1.95 4.29 11.77
CA ALA A 327 1.57 4.61 10.40
C ALA A 327 1.10 3.38 9.59
N ASP A 328 1.23 2.20 10.18
CA ASP A 328 0.92 0.91 9.57
C ASP A 328 0.24 0.02 10.63
N ALA A 329 0.06 -1.26 10.33
CA ALA A 329 -0.42 -2.27 11.25
C ALA A 329 0.31 -2.22 12.61
N TRP A 330 -0.40 -2.58 13.68
CA TRP A 330 0.22 -2.76 15.00
C TRP A 330 1.34 -3.81 14.95
N PRO A 331 2.34 -3.75 15.85
CA PRO A 331 3.45 -4.72 15.85
C PRO A 331 3.02 -6.19 15.97
N ASP A 332 1.85 -6.44 16.55
CA ASP A 332 1.21 -7.74 16.75
C ASP A 332 -0.01 -7.97 15.85
N GLN A 333 -0.21 -7.14 14.83
CA GLN A 333 -1.32 -7.22 13.89
C GLN A 333 -0.83 -7.59 12.50
N GLU A 334 -1.53 -8.51 11.84
CA GLU A 334 -1.21 -8.87 10.47
C GLU A 334 -1.64 -7.76 9.51
N ARG A 335 -0.88 -7.59 8.42
CA ARG A 335 -1.11 -6.48 7.49
C ARG A 335 -2.50 -6.51 6.84
N HIS A 336 -3.03 -7.70 6.57
CA HIS A 336 -4.36 -7.82 5.97
C HIS A 336 -5.47 -7.42 6.95
N GLU A 337 -5.32 -7.71 8.24
CA GLU A 337 -6.27 -7.29 9.29
C GLU A 337 -6.34 -5.78 9.37
N TYR A 338 -5.18 -5.11 9.34
CA TYR A 338 -5.13 -3.65 9.32
C TYR A 338 -5.84 -3.05 8.09
N ILE A 339 -5.63 -3.64 6.91
CA ILE A 339 -6.31 -3.19 5.70
C ILE A 339 -7.82 -3.41 5.81
N ASP A 340 -8.26 -4.53 6.37
CA ASP A 340 -9.68 -4.82 6.57
C ASP A 340 -10.32 -3.80 7.50
N GLU A 341 -9.66 -3.45 8.60
CA GLU A 341 -10.12 -2.40 9.53
C GLU A 341 -10.30 -1.05 8.81
N LEU A 342 -9.34 -0.64 7.99
CA LEU A 342 -9.41 0.58 7.18
C LEU A 342 -10.58 0.53 6.19
N LEU A 343 -10.74 -0.59 5.47
CA LEU A 343 -11.78 -0.78 4.47
C LEU A 343 -13.19 -0.82 5.09
N LEU A 344 -13.33 -1.39 6.28
CA LEU A 344 -14.60 -1.54 6.98
C LEU A 344 -14.93 -0.34 7.90
N ALA A 345 -14.03 0.65 8.01
CA ALA A 345 -14.14 1.76 8.96
C ALA A 345 -14.38 1.28 10.40
N SER A 346 -13.61 0.27 10.82
CA SER A 346 -13.65 -0.24 12.17
C SER A 346 -13.29 0.84 13.20
N ALA A 347 -13.88 0.72 14.38
CA ALA A 347 -13.47 1.43 15.58
C ALA A 347 -11.95 1.34 15.86
N ALA A 348 -11.31 0.25 15.42
CA ALA A 348 -9.89 -0.02 15.65
C ALA A 348 -8.93 0.74 14.71
N THR A 349 -9.42 1.54 13.76
CA THR A 349 -8.54 2.24 12.79
C THR A 349 -7.76 3.41 13.39
N ASP A 350 -8.08 3.86 14.60
CA ASP A 350 -7.30 4.93 15.24
C ASP A 350 -5.92 4.38 15.65
N HIS A 351 -4.88 4.83 14.95
CA HIS A 351 -3.49 4.48 15.24
C HIS A 351 -2.74 5.66 15.87
N SER A 352 -3.44 6.56 16.58
CA SER A 352 -2.85 7.65 17.38
C SER A 352 -1.97 7.13 18.53
N ALA A 353 -1.17 8.03 19.12
CA ALA A 353 -0.38 7.70 20.31
C ALA A 353 -1.28 7.36 21.52
N PHE A 354 -2.43 8.02 21.62
CA PHE A 354 -3.46 7.72 22.62
C PHE A 354 -4.06 6.33 22.41
N ALA A 355 -4.42 5.96 21.18
CA ALA A 355 -4.91 4.62 20.87
C ALA A 355 -3.86 3.53 21.13
N ALA A 356 -2.58 3.79 20.85
CA ALA A 356 -1.48 2.89 21.21
C ALA A 356 -1.39 2.68 22.73
N LEU A 357 -1.51 3.75 23.53
CA LEU A 357 -1.53 3.68 24.99
C LEU A 357 -2.76 2.90 25.49
N ARG A 358 -3.93 3.15 24.92
CA ARG A 358 -5.16 2.41 25.24
C ARG A 358 -4.99 0.92 24.98
N ARG A 359 -4.41 0.52 23.84
CA ARG A 359 -4.09 -0.89 23.54
C ARG A 359 -3.13 -1.50 24.56
N ILE A 360 -2.11 -0.77 25.00
CA ILE A 360 -1.17 -1.27 26.02
C ILE A 360 -1.88 -1.50 27.35
N ILE A 361 -2.78 -0.61 27.75
CA ILE A 361 -3.58 -0.74 28.97
C ILE A 361 -4.56 -1.92 28.86
N ASP A 362 -5.29 -2.02 27.76
CA ASP A 362 -6.29 -3.07 27.52
C ASP A 362 -5.64 -4.45 27.43
N ASN A 363 -4.55 -4.57 26.67
CA ASN A 363 -3.83 -5.83 26.45
C ASN A 363 -2.84 -6.15 27.58
N GLN A 364 -2.57 -5.20 28.47
CA GLN A 364 -1.57 -5.29 29.54
C GLN A 364 -0.21 -5.79 29.04
N ARG A 365 0.26 -5.27 27.90
CA ARG A 365 1.50 -5.73 27.26
C ARG A 365 2.19 -4.63 26.47
N LEU A 366 3.50 -4.52 26.61
CA LEU A 366 4.36 -3.74 25.72
C LEU A 366 4.99 -4.68 24.68
N VAL A 367 4.67 -4.49 23.41
CA VAL A 367 5.17 -5.34 22.32
C VAL A 367 6.53 -4.83 21.84
N ALA A 368 7.53 -5.71 21.86
CA ALA A 368 8.90 -5.43 21.47
C ALA A 368 9.08 -5.31 19.96
N SER A 369 10.06 -4.50 19.54
CA SER A 369 10.38 -4.28 18.12
C SER A 369 11.90 -4.21 17.91
N SER A 370 12.36 -4.62 16.72
CA SER A 370 13.77 -4.50 16.30
C SER A 370 14.04 -3.29 15.39
N ARG A 371 13.01 -2.50 15.03
CA ARG A 371 13.07 -1.51 13.94
C ARG A 371 14.13 -0.40 14.08
N MET A 372 14.56 -0.09 15.30
CA MET A 372 15.59 0.94 15.59
C MET A 372 16.81 0.34 16.30
N ILE A 373 16.92 -0.98 16.32
CA ILE A 373 17.91 -1.73 17.07
C ILE A 373 18.91 -2.28 16.07
N ARG A 374 20.20 -2.22 16.41
CA ARG A 374 21.24 -2.79 15.57
C ARG A 374 21.13 -4.32 15.62
N GLY A 375 20.89 -4.94 14.47
CA GLY A 375 20.57 -6.37 14.38
C GLY A 375 19.06 -6.61 14.41
N ASP A 376 18.65 -7.85 14.68
CA ASP A 376 17.25 -8.27 14.57
C ASP A 376 16.57 -8.55 15.93
N THR A 377 17.26 -8.28 17.05
CA THR A 377 16.71 -8.53 18.38
C THR A 377 15.56 -7.57 18.68
N ARG A 378 14.40 -8.12 19.05
CA ARG A 378 13.24 -7.35 19.50
C ARG A 378 13.43 -6.96 20.95
N VAL A 379 13.29 -5.66 21.25
CA VAL A 379 13.32 -5.13 22.62
C VAL A 379 12.18 -4.14 22.86
N VAL A 380 11.83 -3.95 24.13
CA VAL A 380 11.08 -2.78 24.61
C VAL A 380 12.08 -1.80 25.19
N CYS A 381 12.06 -0.56 24.69
CA CYS A 381 12.94 0.50 25.16
C CYS A 381 12.22 1.37 26.20
N PHE A 382 12.97 1.80 27.20
CA PHE A 382 12.58 2.76 28.22
C PHE A 382 13.63 3.86 28.34
N THR A 383 13.26 4.98 28.96
CA THR A 383 14.19 6.04 29.35
C THR A 383 14.15 6.25 30.85
N ALA A 384 15.32 6.45 31.46
CA ALA A 384 15.45 6.87 32.86
C ALA A 384 15.37 8.40 33.03
N VAL A 385 15.07 9.16 31.97
CA VAL A 385 14.87 10.60 32.03
C VAL A 385 13.54 10.92 32.74
N PRO A 386 13.53 11.86 33.70
CA PRO A 386 12.31 12.28 34.36
C PRO A 386 11.25 12.79 33.39
N LEU A 387 9.98 12.47 33.67
CA LEU A 387 8.87 12.79 32.78
C LEU A 387 8.72 14.31 32.51
N SER A 388 9.08 15.16 33.47
CA SER A 388 9.12 16.63 33.31
C SER A 388 10.24 17.14 32.40
N GLU A 389 11.27 16.33 32.13
CA GLU A 389 12.39 16.67 31.24
C GLU A 389 12.17 16.16 29.80
N LEU A 390 11.26 15.20 29.58
CA LEU A 390 10.98 14.63 28.26
C LEU A 390 10.58 15.66 27.18
N PRO A 391 9.82 16.74 27.47
CA PRO A 391 9.54 17.78 26.47
C PRO A 391 10.80 18.40 25.86
N GLN A 392 11.91 18.44 26.60
CA GLN A 392 13.19 18.99 26.13
C GLN A 392 13.89 18.06 25.13
N LEU A 393 13.63 16.75 25.22
CA LEU A 393 14.15 15.73 24.30
C LEU A 393 13.26 15.55 23.06
N ARG A 394 12.05 16.11 23.07
CA ARG A 394 11.07 15.95 22.00
C ARG A 394 11.52 16.66 20.73
N SER A 395 12.05 15.88 19.79
CA SER A 395 12.47 16.36 18.47
C SER A 395 11.71 15.65 17.35
N PHE A 396 11.34 16.41 16.31
CA PHE A 396 10.72 15.83 15.12
C PHE A 396 11.79 15.26 14.18
N ARG A 397 11.73 13.96 13.91
CA ARG A 397 12.62 13.28 12.98
C ARG A 397 11.99 13.21 11.60
N SER A 398 12.35 14.16 10.75
CA SER A 398 11.80 14.28 9.38
C SER A 398 11.89 12.99 8.56
N HIS A 399 13.01 12.27 8.61
CA HIS A 399 13.20 11.00 7.88
C HIS A 399 12.24 9.89 8.34
N LEU A 400 11.86 9.89 9.63
CA LEU A 400 10.89 8.98 10.23
C LEU A 400 9.46 9.54 10.18
N ALA A 401 9.31 10.84 9.90
CA ALA A 401 8.06 11.59 9.96
C ALA A 401 7.32 11.43 11.30
N ARG A 402 8.05 11.47 12.42
CA ARG A 402 7.51 11.30 13.78
C ARG A 402 8.33 12.06 14.83
N TRP A 403 7.74 12.25 16.00
CA TRP A 403 8.43 12.70 17.22
C TRP A 403 9.07 11.51 17.95
N ASP A 404 10.20 11.74 18.63
CA ASP A 404 10.87 10.70 19.43
C ASP A 404 10.14 10.41 20.75
N PHE A 405 9.76 11.48 21.47
CA PHE A 405 9.02 11.42 22.74
C PHE A 405 7.66 12.10 22.56
N GLU A 406 6.61 11.32 22.34
CA GLU A 406 5.24 11.82 22.39
C GLU A 406 4.75 11.87 23.84
N PRO A 407 3.83 12.79 24.20
CA PRO A 407 3.37 13.00 25.58
C PRO A 407 2.37 11.94 26.06
N TYR A 408 2.54 10.69 25.64
CA TYR A 408 1.70 9.55 26.00
C TYR A 408 2.58 8.37 26.41
N GLY A 409 2.21 7.65 27.46
CA GLY A 409 2.93 6.43 27.81
C GLY A 409 2.68 5.90 29.21
N ILE A 410 3.59 5.02 29.63
CA ILE A 410 3.58 4.40 30.95
C ILE A 410 4.99 4.51 31.58
N CYS A 411 5.02 4.94 32.83
CA CYS A 411 6.16 4.87 33.72
C CYS A 411 6.02 3.60 34.55
N ILE A 412 7.09 2.81 34.64
CA ILE A 412 7.16 1.58 35.44
C ILE A 412 8.30 1.71 36.44
N ARG A 413 8.09 1.24 37.68
CA ARG A 413 9.13 1.25 38.71
C ARG A 413 10.38 0.51 38.23
N ARG A 414 11.54 1.16 38.36
CA ARG A 414 12.83 0.61 37.90
C ARG A 414 13.10 -0.77 38.50
N GLU A 415 12.91 -0.92 39.81
CA GLU A 415 13.12 -2.19 40.54
C GLU A 415 12.33 -3.37 39.95
N TRP A 416 11.11 -3.11 39.46
CA TRP A 416 10.24 -4.14 38.89
C TRP A 416 10.70 -4.60 37.50
N LEU A 417 11.27 -3.67 36.72
CA LEU A 417 11.84 -3.96 35.40
C LEU A 417 13.23 -4.61 35.54
N GLU A 418 14.06 -4.17 36.49
CA GLU A 418 15.36 -4.78 36.78
C GLU A 418 15.22 -6.24 37.19
N SER A 419 14.19 -6.59 37.97
CA SER A 419 13.90 -7.98 38.34
C SER A 419 13.46 -8.86 37.15
N ARG A 420 13.33 -8.29 35.94
CA ARG A 420 12.90 -8.94 34.70
C ARG A 420 13.93 -8.72 33.58
N ASP A 421 15.21 -8.62 33.93
CA ASP A 421 16.31 -8.46 32.96
C ASP A 421 16.22 -7.20 32.08
N CYS A 422 15.54 -6.14 32.56
CA CYS A 422 15.65 -4.83 31.93
C CYS A 422 16.96 -4.17 32.37
N LEU A 423 17.84 -3.89 31.41
CA LEU A 423 19.20 -3.39 31.67
C LEU A 423 19.46 -2.03 30.99
N PRO A 424 20.34 -1.20 31.56
CA PRO A 424 20.77 0.03 30.92
C PRO A 424 21.59 -0.27 29.67
N VAL A 425 21.41 0.57 28.66
CA VAL A 425 22.18 0.51 27.42
C VAL A 425 23.64 0.94 27.63
N ARG A 426 24.56 0.28 26.93
CA ARG A 426 25.97 0.63 26.78
C ARG A 426 26.15 1.48 25.52
N TYR A 427 26.54 2.74 25.72
CA TYR A 427 26.82 3.67 24.63
C TYR A 427 28.25 3.53 24.14
N GLY A 428 28.45 3.44 22.83
CA GLY A 428 29.80 3.42 22.24
C GLY A 428 29.82 3.53 20.73
N ASP A 429 30.90 3.04 20.13
CA ASP A 429 31.20 3.09 18.70
C ASP A 429 31.17 1.69 18.07
N ASP A 430 31.59 1.59 16.80
CA ASP A 430 31.70 0.30 16.10
C ASP A 430 32.72 -0.65 16.75
N SER A 431 33.76 -0.10 17.40
CA SER A 431 34.77 -0.88 18.13
C SER A 431 34.14 -1.60 19.32
N LEU A 432 33.35 -0.87 20.12
CA LEU A 432 32.59 -1.47 21.22
C LEU A 432 31.64 -2.54 20.70
N TRP A 433 30.84 -2.23 19.67
CA TRP A 433 29.92 -3.21 19.08
C TRP A 433 30.62 -4.51 18.65
N ALA A 434 31.79 -4.41 18.01
CA ALA A 434 32.55 -5.57 17.56
C ALA A 434 33.07 -6.43 18.73
N SER A 435 33.33 -5.83 19.89
CA SER A 435 33.76 -6.55 21.10
C SER A 435 32.63 -7.18 21.91
N LEU A 436 31.37 -6.81 21.67
CA LEU A 436 30.23 -7.32 22.44
C LEU A 436 29.83 -8.73 22.02
N ASP A 437 29.63 -9.58 23.02
CA ASP A 437 29.01 -10.90 22.87
C ASP A 437 27.56 -10.78 22.42
N LEU A 438 27.04 -11.84 21.78
CA LEU A 438 25.68 -11.86 21.23
C LEU A 438 24.59 -11.52 22.26
N GLN A 439 24.80 -11.86 23.53
CA GLN A 439 23.86 -11.60 24.63
C GLN A 439 23.86 -10.13 25.08
N ASP A 440 24.98 -9.42 24.89
CA ASP A 440 25.11 -8.01 25.29
C ASP A 440 24.73 -7.03 24.17
N ARG A 441 24.76 -7.47 22.92
CA ARG A 441 24.42 -6.66 21.73
C ARG A 441 23.05 -5.98 21.79
N PRO A 442 21.97 -6.59 22.33
CA PRO A 442 20.68 -5.91 22.46
C PRO A 442 20.75 -4.62 23.28
N TYR A 443 21.73 -4.51 24.19
CA TYR A 443 21.95 -3.37 25.06
C TYR A 443 22.97 -2.37 24.49
N PHE A 444 23.37 -2.46 23.23
CA PHE A 444 24.27 -1.47 22.61
C PHE A 444 23.50 -0.31 21.97
N GLN A 445 24.01 0.91 22.11
CA GLN A 445 23.56 2.08 21.36
C GLN A 445 24.75 2.93 20.90
N VAL A 446 24.61 3.52 19.72
CA VAL A 446 25.61 4.46 19.22
C VAL A 446 25.61 5.71 20.10
N GLN A 447 26.76 6.10 20.64
CA GLN A 447 26.84 7.27 21.52
C GLN A 447 26.56 8.57 20.78
N THR A 448 27.22 8.79 19.64
CA THR A 448 27.04 10.00 18.84
C THR A 448 26.85 9.68 17.37
N SER A 449 26.01 10.45 16.69
CA SER A 449 25.83 10.33 15.24
C SER A 449 25.88 11.69 14.57
N THR A 450 26.53 11.77 13.40
CA THR A 450 26.65 13.01 12.65
C THR A 450 25.72 12.99 11.44
N CYS A 451 24.84 13.99 11.35
CA CYS A 451 23.99 14.17 10.18
C CYS A 451 24.86 14.54 8.97
N ARG A 452 24.89 13.69 7.94
CA ARG A 452 25.69 13.95 6.72
C ARG A 452 25.29 15.22 5.98
N GLN A 453 24.03 15.66 6.10
CA GLN A 453 23.53 16.84 5.38
C GLN A 453 23.82 18.15 6.12
N SER A 454 23.72 18.16 7.45
CA SER A 454 23.86 19.40 8.24
C SER A 454 25.17 19.48 9.03
N GLY A 455 25.97 18.41 9.06
CA GLY A 455 27.17 18.30 9.88
C GLY A 455 26.91 18.27 11.39
N ARG A 456 25.64 18.33 11.82
CA ARG A 456 25.26 18.37 13.23
C ARG A 456 25.44 17.00 13.89
N THR A 457 26.17 16.98 15.00
CA THR A 457 26.30 15.81 15.88
C THR A 457 25.11 15.74 16.83
N ILE A 458 24.56 14.54 16.98
CA ILE A 458 23.51 14.19 17.95
C ILE A 458 24.14 13.25 18.96
N ASP A 459 24.05 13.60 20.24
CA ASP A 459 24.41 12.74 21.36
C ASP A 459 23.15 11.98 21.82
N TRP A 460 23.21 10.65 21.78
CA TRP A 460 22.11 9.76 22.15
C TRP A 460 22.17 9.35 23.63
N SER A 461 23.28 9.62 24.33
CA SER A 461 23.42 9.26 25.76
C SER A 461 22.48 10.06 26.66
N VAL A 462 22.00 11.22 26.18
CA VAL A 462 21.00 12.05 26.87
C VAL A 462 19.68 11.33 27.10
N GLU A 463 19.36 10.31 26.30
CA GLU A 463 18.11 9.54 26.43
C GLU A 463 18.14 8.56 27.62
N ARG A 464 19.32 8.27 28.19
CA ARG A 464 19.48 7.33 29.32
C ARG A 464 18.66 6.05 29.12
N GLU A 465 18.87 5.40 27.98
CA GLU A 465 18.04 4.30 27.48
C GLU A 465 18.25 3.01 28.30
N TRP A 466 17.15 2.31 28.53
CA TRP A 466 17.09 0.96 29.11
C TRP A 466 16.33 0.06 28.15
N ARG A 467 16.68 -1.23 28.11
CA ARG A 467 16.05 -2.20 27.21
C ARG A 467 15.66 -3.46 27.95
N HIS A 468 14.53 -4.04 27.56
CA HIS A 468 14.10 -5.37 27.92
C HIS A 468 14.02 -6.22 26.65
N VAL A 469 14.59 -7.43 26.65
CA VAL A 469 14.56 -8.32 25.47
C VAL A 469 13.21 -9.05 25.42
N GLY A 470 12.54 -8.95 24.27
CA GLY A 470 11.17 -9.46 24.12
C GLY A 470 10.11 -8.54 24.75
N ASP A 471 8.86 -8.98 24.62
CA ASP A 471 7.68 -8.24 25.10
C ASP A 471 7.70 -8.13 26.64
N VAL A 472 7.09 -7.07 27.18
CA VAL A 472 6.92 -6.89 28.63
C VAL A 472 5.46 -7.12 28.98
N GLU A 473 5.18 -8.20 29.70
CA GLU A 473 3.84 -8.51 30.21
C GLU A 473 3.55 -7.68 31.46
N LEU A 474 2.49 -6.89 31.43
CA LEU A 474 2.08 -5.96 32.48
C LEU A 474 0.98 -6.53 33.40
N GLU A 475 0.52 -7.76 33.15
CA GLU A 475 -0.56 -8.38 33.94
C GLU A 475 -0.20 -8.48 35.44
N GLU A 476 1.07 -8.75 35.72
CA GLU A 476 1.64 -8.85 37.06
C GLU A 476 2.10 -7.50 37.64
N LEU A 477 2.02 -6.39 36.89
CA LEU A 477 2.51 -5.10 37.34
C LEU A 477 1.59 -4.54 38.45
N PRO A 478 2.09 -4.39 39.70
CA PRO A 478 1.26 -3.86 40.79
C PRO A 478 0.76 -2.43 40.50
N ALA A 479 -0.41 -2.08 41.06
CA ALA A 479 -1.03 -0.76 40.84
C ALA A 479 -0.13 0.42 41.28
N ASN A 480 0.72 0.21 42.29
CA ASN A 480 1.69 1.21 42.78
C ASN A 480 3.03 1.22 42.02
N ALA A 481 3.22 0.26 41.10
CA ALA A 481 4.44 0.12 40.30
C ALA A 481 4.29 0.62 38.86
N GLY A 482 3.09 1.03 38.45
CA GLY A 482 2.80 1.67 37.17
C GLY A 482 2.21 3.06 37.34
N LEU A 483 2.47 3.94 36.38
CA LEU A 483 1.89 5.28 36.28
C LEU A 483 1.70 5.63 34.81
N VAL A 484 0.46 5.86 34.38
CA VAL A 484 0.14 6.24 32.99
C VAL A 484 0.17 7.76 32.85
N PHE A 485 0.61 8.29 31.71
CA PHE A 485 0.60 9.73 31.46
C PHE A 485 0.01 10.10 30.09
N VAL A 486 -0.67 11.25 30.06
CA VAL A 486 -1.34 11.84 28.89
C VAL A 486 -1.25 13.37 28.94
N PRO A 487 -1.41 14.10 27.82
CA PRO A 487 -1.29 15.56 27.80
C PRO A 487 -2.54 16.30 28.27
N THR A 488 -3.73 15.67 28.30
CA THR A 488 -4.99 16.35 28.62
C THR A 488 -5.76 15.66 29.73
N ARG A 489 -6.57 16.44 30.46
CA ARG A 489 -7.43 15.90 31.53
C ARG A 489 -8.55 15.03 30.97
N GLU A 490 -9.08 15.41 29.82
CA GLU A 490 -10.15 14.70 29.10
C GLU A 490 -9.70 13.29 28.70
N GLU A 491 -8.47 13.13 28.23
CA GLU A 491 -7.88 11.82 27.94
C GLU A 491 -7.60 11.02 29.21
N ALA A 492 -7.19 11.67 30.30
CA ALA A 492 -6.97 11.00 31.58
C ALA A 492 -8.28 10.44 32.14
N GLU A 493 -9.37 11.20 32.06
CA GLU A 493 -10.72 10.79 32.45
C GLU A 493 -11.21 9.58 31.65
N GLN A 494 -10.84 9.47 30.37
CA GLN A 494 -11.13 8.28 29.59
C GLN A 494 -10.31 7.07 30.06
N LEU A 495 -9.01 7.23 30.30
CA LEU A 495 -8.14 6.11 30.66
C LEU A 495 -8.38 5.58 32.07
N VAL A 496 -8.77 6.41 33.05
CA VAL A 496 -9.04 5.90 34.41
C VAL A 496 -10.18 4.90 34.49
N THR A 497 -11.06 4.87 33.49
CA THR A 497 -12.16 3.90 33.42
C THR A 497 -11.70 2.49 33.06
N ILE A 498 -10.52 2.35 32.44
CA ILE A 498 -9.97 1.08 31.96
C ILE A 498 -8.60 0.75 32.56
N SER A 499 -7.88 1.73 33.09
CA SER A 499 -6.53 1.57 33.63
C SER A 499 -6.54 0.95 35.02
N ARG A 500 -5.59 0.04 35.26
CA ARG A 500 -5.26 -0.51 36.59
C ARG A 500 -4.32 0.39 37.37
N TRP A 501 -3.61 1.26 36.67
CA TRP A 501 -2.59 2.15 37.22
C TRP A 501 -3.10 3.59 37.27
N PRO A 502 -2.66 4.37 38.28
CA PRO A 502 -2.95 5.80 38.33
C PRO A 502 -2.57 6.51 37.03
N VAL A 503 -3.30 7.58 36.70
CA VAL A 503 -3.06 8.40 35.50
C VAL A 503 -2.61 9.80 35.94
N THR A 504 -1.55 10.33 35.35
CA THR A 504 -1.12 11.73 35.53
C THR A 504 -1.31 12.52 34.25
N VAL A 505 -1.60 13.81 34.39
CA VAL A 505 -1.63 14.76 33.27
C VAL A 505 -0.28 15.45 33.19
N LEU A 506 0.29 15.55 31.99
CA LEU A 506 1.42 16.42 31.71
C LEU A 506 0.86 17.82 31.45
N ASP A 507 0.86 18.68 32.46
CA ASP A 507 0.51 20.08 32.25
C ASP A 507 1.43 20.65 31.15
N GLY A 508 0.82 21.11 30.04
CA GLY A 508 1.50 21.48 28.80
C GLY A 508 2.30 22.77 28.86
#